data_AF-A0A2E2N4E7-F1
#
_entry.id   AF-A0A2E2N4E7-F1
#
_cell.length_a   1.000
_cell.length_b   1.000
_cell.length_c   1.000
_cell.angle_alpha   90.00
_cell.angle_beta   90.00
_cell.angle_gamma   90.00
#
_symmetry.space_group_name_H-M   'P 1'
#
loop_
_entity.id
_entity.type
_entity.pdbx_description
1 polymer ?
#
loop_
_entity_poly.entity_id
_entity_poly.type
_entity_poly.pdbx_seq_one_letter_code
_entity_poly.pdbx_strand_id
1 'polypeptide(L)'
;MTNISPASSTTFARPASAPDADQIVRPGEDRAAAPRREGDRVELSNRARIIAQLRDLPAVRTEVVDRVRGEIAAGRYITDDRVDLAIDALVEELRFDAPGRA
;
A
#
# COMPACT_ATOMS: atom_id res chain seq x y z
N MET A 1 -8.65 -24.24 28.35
CA MET A 1 -8.99 -22.98 29.04
C MET A 1 -7.69 -22.36 29.52
N THR A 2 -7.15 -21.39 28.76
CA THR A 2 -5.88 -20.73 29.11
C THR A 2 -6.20 -19.40 29.76
N ASN A 3 -6.01 -19.33 31.07
CA ASN A 3 -6.16 -18.12 31.86
C ASN A 3 -4.97 -17.19 31.57
N ILE A 4 -5.22 -16.07 30.90
CA ILE A 4 -4.29 -14.94 30.81
C ILE A 4 -4.62 -14.04 31.99
N SER A 5 -3.75 -14.00 32.99
CA SER A 5 -3.85 -13.08 34.12
C SER A 5 -3.84 -11.62 33.66
N PRO A 6 -4.53 -10.70 34.36
CA PRO A 6 -4.47 -9.28 34.04
C PRO A 6 -3.13 -8.70 34.48
N ALA A 7 -2.43 -8.01 33.57
CA ALA A 7 -1.27 -7.22 33.92
C ALA A 7 -1.74 -5.96 34.67
N SER A 8 -1.23 -5.80 35.90
CA SER A 8 -1.55 -4.71 36.82
C SER A 8 -1.37 -3.32 36.20
N SER A 9 -2.40 -2.49 36.33
CA SER A 9 -2.37 -1.07 36.01
C SER A 9 -1.56 -0.31 37.06
N THR A 10 -0.30 -0.01 36.77
CA THR A 10 0.51 0.87 37.63
C THR A 10 0.05 2.32 37.46
N THR A 11 -0.81 2.75 38.37
CA THR A 11 -1.21 4.14 38.57
C THR A 11 -0.08 4.86 39.32
N PHE A 12 0.64 5.76 38.67
CA PHE A 12 1.53 6.68 39.37
C PHE A 12 0.69 7.85 39.91
N ALA A 13 0.55 7.89 41.23
CA ALA A 13 -0.04 9.01 41.95
C ALA A 13 0.89 10.23 41.87
N ARG A 14 0.37 11.32 41.29
CA ARG A 14 1.00 12.65 41.23
C ARG A 14 0.87 13.32 42.61
N PRO A 15 1.95 13.79 43.26
CA PRO A 15 1.81 14.70 44.38
C PRO A 15 1.38 16.08 43.86
N ALA A 16 0.39 16.66 44.54
CA ALA A 16 -0.08 18.01 44.30
C ALA A 16 0.93 19.03 44.86
N SER A 17 1.37 19.96 44.00
CA SER A 17 1.87 21.27 44.43
C SER A 17 1.10 22.34 43.66
N ALA A 18 0.66 23.35 44.41
CA ALA A 18 -0.27 24.41 44.10
C ALA A 18 0.16 25.33 42.93
N PRO A 19 -0.74 26.16 42.37
CA PRO A 19 -0.41 27.07 41.28
C PRO A 19 0.26 28.31 41.85
N ASP A 20 1.53 28.52 41.52
CA ASP A 20 2.16 29.81 41.81
C ASP A 20 1.85 30.77 40.67
N ALA A 21 0.91 31.67 40.97
CA ALA A 21 0.46 32.74 40.12
C ALA A 21 1.48 33.88 40.18
N ASP A 22 2.51 33.86 39.32
CA ASP A 22 3.23 35.07 38.94
C ASP A 22 4.09 34.86 37.67
N GLN A 23 3.46 34.72 36.50
CA GLN A 23 4.20 34.90 35.24
C GLN A 23 4.25 36.38 34.89
N ILE A 24 5.16 37.09 35.54
CA ILE A 24 5.69 38.35 35.03
C ILE A 24 6.41 38.03 33.72
N VAL A 25 5.77 38.37 32.59
CA VAL A 25 6.37 38.28 31.25
C VAL A 25 7.57 39.23 31.20
N ARG A 26 8.79 38.67 31.24
CA ARG A 26 10.00 39.38 30.84
C ARG A 26 10.14 39.30 29.32
N PRO A 27 10.14 40.42 28.58
CA PRO A 27 10.48 40.43 27.17
C PRO A 27 12.01 40.47 27.06
N GLY A 28 12.66 39.36 26.70
CA GLY A 28 14.10 39.37 26.49
C GLY A 28 14.85 38.07 26.70
N GLU A 29 14.19 36.92 26.63
CA GLU A 29 14.91 35.65 26.54
C GLU A 29 14.47 34.96 25.27
N ASP A 30 15.36 34.98 24.27
CA ASP A 30 15.38 33.99 23.20
C ASP A 30 15.36 32.62 23.88
N ARG A 31 14.15 32.10 24.05
CA ARG A 31 13.92 30.72 24.45
C ARG A 31 14.44 29.89 23.30
N ALA A 32 15.74 29.62 23.33
CA ALA A 32 16.42 28.73 22.41
C ALA A 32 15.51 27.52 22.26
N ALA A 33 14.89 27.41 21.08
CA ALA A 33 13.87 26.42 20.82
C ALA A 33 14.52 25.08 21.14
N ALA A 34 14.00 24.39 22.16
CA ALA A 34 14.49 23.07 22.53
C ALA A 34 14.58 22.23 21.24
N PRO A 35 15.70 21.54 20.98
CA PRO A 35 15.87 20.80 19.74
C PRO A 35 14.71 19.83 19.61
N ARG A 36 13.88 20.03 18.58
CA ARG A 36 12.80 19.09 18.27
C ARG A 36 13.50 17.78 17.97
N ARG A 37 13.20 16.73 18.74
CA ARG A 37 13.69 15.38 18.45
C ARG A 37 13.34 15.09 16.99
N GLU A 38 14.36 14.83 16.18
CA GLU A 38 14.15 14.29 14.84
C GLU A 38 13.35 13.01 15.01
N GLY A 39 12.13 13.00 14.48
CA GLY A 39 11.21 11.89 14.66
C GLY A 39 11.74 10.64 13.98
N ASP A 40 11.30 9.48 14.46
CA ASP A 40 11.62 8.20 13.84
C ASP A 40 11.21 8.21 12.36
N ARG A 41 12.16 7.84 11.50
CA ARG A 41 11.95 7.72 10.06
C ARG A 41 11.78 6.27 9.69
N VAL A 42 10.66 5.95 9.06
CA VAL A 42 10.35 4.60 8.58
C VAL A 42 10.46 4.59 7.05
N GLU A 43 11.33 3.72 6.53
CA GLU A 43 11.53 3.55 5.09
C GLU A 43 10.82 2.28 4.60
N LEU A 44 9.87 2.42 3.68
CA LEU A 44 9.23 1.28 3.03
C LEU A 44 10.01 0.85 1.78
N SER A 45 10.40 -0.43 1.77
CA SER A 45 10.95 -1.09 0.59
C SER A 45 9.99 -1.00 -0.60
N ASN A 46 10.53 -0.76 -1.80
CA ASN A 46 9.74 -0.76 -3.04
C ASN A 46 9.00 -2.08 -3.26
N ARG A 47 9.61 -3.22 -2.87
CA ARG A 47 8.95 -4.54 -2.97
C ARG A 47 7.71 -4.62 -2.10
N ALA A 48 7.75 -4.06 -0.88
CA ALA A 48 6.61 -4.03 0.03
C ALA A 48 5.46 -3.19 -0.53
N ARG A 49 5.76 -2.07 -1.20
CA ARG A 49 4.74 -1.25 -1.89
C ARG A 49 4.06 -2.02 -3.02
N ILE A 50 4.83 -2.72 -3.84
CA ILE A 50 4.30 -3.54 -4.94
C ILE A 50 3.41 -4.66 -4.40
N ILE A 51 3.86 -5.38 -3.37
CA ILE A 51 3.05 -6.45 -2.73
C ILE A 51 1.75 -5.90 -2.15
N ALA A 52 1.79 -4.74 -1.49
CA ALA A 52 0.57 -4.09 -0.99
C ALA A 52 -0.40 -3.79 -2.13
N GLN A 53 0.10 -3.23 -3.24
CA GLN A 53 -0.71 -2.93 -4.42
C GLN A 53 -1.29 -4.20 -5.08
N LEU A 54 -0.54 -5.31 -5.10
CA LEU A 54 -1.05 -6.59 -5.58
C LEU A 54 -2.17 -7.16 -4.70
N ARG A 55 -2.13 -6.93 -3.39
CA ARG A 55 -3.17 -7.39 -2.45
C ARG A 55 -4.47 -6.62 -2.61
N ASP A 56 -4.40 -5.36 -3.03
CA ASP A 56 -5.56 -4.50 -3.27
C ASP A 56 -6.18 -4.70 -4.65
N LEU A 57 -5.47 -5.37 -5.58
CA LEU A 57 -6.01 -5.72 -6.89
C LEU A 57 -7.02 -6.87 -6.76
N PRO A 58 -8.20 -6.78 -7.39
CA PRO A 58 -9.16 -7.87 -7.38
C PRO A 58 -8.55 -9.10 -8.08
N ALA A 59 -8.80 -10.29 -7.51
CA ALA A 59 -8.30 -11.56 -8.05
C ALA A 59 -8.68 -11.76 -9.53
N VAL A 60 -9.83 -11.23 -9.93
CA VAL A 60 -10.29 -11.19 -11.32
C VAL A 60 -10.91 -9.82 -11.60
N ARG A 61 -10.59 -9.22 -12.74
CA ARG A 61 -11.23 -7.98 -13.21
C ARG A 61 -12.58 -8.32 -13.87
N THR A 62 -13.56 -8.68 -13.04
CA THR A 62 -14.88 -9.20 -13.46
C THR A 62 -15.56 -8.31 -14.51
N GLU A 63 -15.53 -6.99 -14.33
CA GLU A 63 -16.12 -6.02 -15.26
C GLU A 63 -15.57 -6.13 -16.70
N VAL A 64 -14.25 -6.34 -16.83
CA VAL A 64 -13.59 -6.48 -18.13
C VAL A 64 -13.99 -7.81 -18.77
N VAL A 65 -14.04 -8.87 -17.95
CA VAL A 65 -14.46 -10.20 -18.40
C VAL A 65 -15.89 -10.17 -18.91
N ASP A 66 -16.81 -9.56 -18.14
CA ASP A 66 -18.23 -9.48 -18.52
C ASP A 66 -18.43 -8.65 -19.77
N ARG A 67 -17.72 -7.53 -19.92
CA ARG A 67 -17.74 -6.73 -21.15
C ARG A 67 -17.28 -7.54 -22.36
N VAL A 68 -16.13 -8.20 -22.25
CA VAL A 68 -15.58 -9.02 -23.35
C VAL A 68 -16.52 -10.17 -23.70
N ARG A 69 -17.10 -10.85 -22.70
CA ARG A 69 -18.12 -11.89 -22.92
C ARG A 69 -19.32 -11.34 -23.69
N GLY A 70 -19.79 -10.14 -23.34
CA GLY A 70 -20.87 -9.45 -24.06
C GLY A 70 -20.50 -9.11 -25.51
N GLU A 71 -19.27 -8.63 -25.75
CA GLU A 71 -18.76 -8.34 -27.09
C GLU A 71 -18.66 -9.61 -27.96
N ILE A 72 -18.23 -10.73 -27.38
CA ILE A 72 -18.16 -12.03 -28.06
C ILE A 72 -19.56 -12.52 -28.41
N ALA A 73 -20.49 -12.50 -27.45
CA ALA A 73 -21.87 -12.91 -27.67
C ALA A 73 -22.58 -12.05 -28.74
N ALA A 74 -22.23 -10.76 -28.80
CA ALA A 74 -22.74 -9.85 -29.81
C ALA A 74 -22.00 -9.90 -31.15
N GLY A 75 -20.99 -10.77 -31.30
CA GLY A 75 -20.20 -10.92 -32.53
C GLY A 75 -19.32 -9.71 -32.88
N ARG A 76 -19.12 -8.75 -31.97
CA ARG A 76 -18.33 -7.53 -32.20
C ARG A 76 -16.90 -7.60 -31.68
N TYR A 77 -16.56 -8.69 -31.01
CA TYR A 77 -15.22 -8.88 -30.46
C TYR A 77 -14.15 -9.11 -31.54
N ILE A 78 -14.53 -9.75 -32.64
CA ILE A 78 -13.64 -10.04 -33.76
C ILE A 78 -13.61 -8.81 -34.67
N THR A 79 -12.45 -8.16 -34.73
CA THR A 79 -12.14 -7.05 -35.66
C THR A 79 -10.87 -7.38 -36.42
N ASP A 80 -10.67 -6.80 -37.59
CA ASP A 80 -9.49 -7.04 -38.44
C ASP A 80 -8.18 -6.84 -37.65
N ASP A 81 -8.06 -5.72 -36.93
CA ASP A 81 -6.92 -5.43 -36.07
C ASP A 81 -6.63 -6.52 -35.01
N ARG A 82 -7.68 -7.15 -34.46
CA ARG A 82 -7.51 -8.22 -33.47
C ARG A 82 -7.11 -9.53 -34.10
N VAL A 83 -7.53 -9.77 -35.35
CA VAL A 83 -7.10 -10.95 -36.11
C VAL A 83 -5.62 -10.83 -36.45
N ASP A 84 -5.19 -9.67 -36.95
CA ASP A 84 -3.78 -9.41 -37.28
C ASP A 84 -2.89 -9.59 -36.03
N LEU A 85 -3.30 -8.99 -34.91
CA LEU A 85 -2.59 -9.14 -33.64
C LEU A 85 -2.53 -10.62 -33.17
N ALA A 86 -3.63 -11.36 -33.34
CA ALA A 86 -3.67 -12.76 -32.94
C ALA A 86 -2.77 -13.63 -33.83
N ILE A 87 -2.67 -13.31 -35.12
CA ILE A 87 -1.75 -13.99 -36.05
C ILE A 87 -0.30 -13.71 -35.67
N ASP A 88 0.06 -12.46 -35.39
CA ASP A 88 1.42 -12.11 -34.97
C ASP A 88 1.82 -12.81 -33.67
N ALA A 89 0.91 -12.82 -32.68
CA ALA A 89 1.13 -13.52 -31.42
C ALA A 89 1.29 -15.03 -31.62
N LEU A 90 0.50 -15.64 -32.51
CA LEU A 90 0.61 -17.06 -32.84
C LEU A 90 1.95 -17.39 -33.53
N VAL A 91 2.41 -16.55 -34.45
CA VAL A 91 3.72 -16.74 -35.11
C VAL A 91 4.84 -16.66 -34.08
N GLU A 92 4.75 -15.74 -33.12
CA GLU A 92 5.74 -15.64 -32.04
C GLU A 92 5.72 -16.87 -31.12
N GLU A 93 4.54 -17.36 -30.75
CA GLU A 93 4.39 -18.58 -29.95
C GLU A 93 5.01 -19.79 -30.66
N LEU A 94 4.77 -19.97 -31.96
CA LEU A 94 5.35 -21.07 -32.74
C LEU A 94 6.87 -20.95 -32.92
N ARG A 95 7.42 -19.74 -32.94
CA ARG A 95 8.88 -19.53 -32.95
C ARG A 95 9.50 -19.88 -31.60
N PHE A 96 8.80 -19.59 -30.51
CA PHE A 96 9.25 -19.89 -29.15
C PHE A 96 9.16 -21.39 -28.83
N ASP A 97 8.11 -22.07 -29.32
CA ASP A 97 7.87 -23.50 -29.08
C ASP A 97 8.57 -24.42 -30.10
N ALA A 98 9.41 -23.89 -30.98
CA ALA A 98 10.26 -24.71 -31.84
C ALA A 98 11.27 -25.49 -30.97
N PRO A 99 11.19 -26.84 -30.90
CA PRO A 99 12.11 -27.61 -30.08
C PRO A 99 13.50 -27.55 -30.68
N GLY A 100 14.41 -26.89 -29.98
CA GLY A 100 15.85 -26.97 -30.21
C GLY A 100 16.44 -25.83 -31.03
N ARG A 101 16.96 -24.82 -30.31
CA ARG A 101 18.29 -24.27 -30.61
C ARG A 101 19.07 -24.12 -29.31
N ALA A 102 20.05 -25.00 -29.16
CA ALA A 102 21.22 -24.81 -28.31
C ALA A 102 22.12 -23.71 -28.89
#